data_AF-A0A7D5QBP3-F1
#
_entry.id   AF-A0A7D5QBP3-F1
#
_cell.length_a   1.000
_cell.length_b   1.000
_cell.length_c   1.000
_cell.angle_alpha   90.00
_cell.angle_beta   90.00
_cell.angle_gamma   90.00
#
_symmetry.space_group_name_H-M   'P 1'
#
loop_
_entity.id
_entity.type
_entity.pdbx_description
1 polymer ?
#
loop_
_entity_poly.entity_id
_entity_poly.type
_entity_poly.pdbx_seq_one_letter_code
_entity_poly.pdbx_strand_id
1 'polypeptide(L)'
;MADETELPQIRSLIDGIEDEAELTVTDDEENDPSDLDLTNEQRYVIAALQESPESALRVVHRVATELEGTPFDDYQEEDGWTDERQHIRDMLWSMKSDGLVDNDGQLWYATDEAPPYVLE
;
A
#
# COMPACT_ATOMS: atom_id res chain seq x y z
N MET A 1 28.07 7.26 -40.26
CA MET A 1 27.92 8.72 -40.05
C MET A 1 26.47 8.99 -39.69
N ALA A 2 26.22 9.10 -38.39
CA ALA A 2 25.23 9.92 -37.68
C ALA A 2 25.42 9.49 -36.21
N ASP A 3 26.31 10.23 -35.57
CA ASP A 3 26.65 10.16 -34.16
C ASP A 3 25.79 11.26 -33.52
N GLU A 4 24.88 10.89 -32.62
CA GLU A 4 24.07 11.82 -31.83
C GLU A 4 24.16 11.39 -30.37
N THR A 5 25.40 11.45 -29.91
CA THR A 5 25.87 11.86 -28.59
C THR A 5 24.80 12.53 -27.70
N GLU A 6 24.60 11.91 -26.53
CA GLU A 6 24.59 12.56 -25.21
C GLU A 6 23.41 13.49 -24.89
N LEU A 7 22.42 12.94 -24.17
CA LEU A 7 21.44 13.73 -23.43
C LEU A 7 22.16 14.71 -22.47
N PRO A 8 21.85 16.01 -22.52
CA PRO A 8 22.55 17.02 -21.72
C PRO A 8 22.27 16.86 -20.22
N GLN A 9 23.36 16.94 -19.47
CA GLN A 9 23.45 16.83 -18.02
C GLN A 9 22.58 17.89 -17.31
N ILE A 10 21.87 17.44 -16.27
CA ILE A 10 21.13 18.24 -15.30
C ILE A 10 22.09 19.23 -14.64
N ARG A 11 22.08 20.48 -15.10
CA ARG A 11 22.67 21.64 -14.40
C ARG A 11 21.86 22.89 -14.72
N SER A 12 21.03 23.31 -13.77
CA SER A 12 21.12 24.65 -13.17
C SER A 12 19.83 24.96 -12.41
N LEU A 13 19.86 24.77 -11.09
CA LEU A 13 18.94 25.43 -10.15
C LEU A 13 19.57 25.42 -8.75
N ILE A 14 20.80 25.91 -8.66
CA ILE A 14 21.39 26.37 -7.39
C ILE A 14 22.07 27.71 -7.71
N ASP A 15 21.30 28.78 -7.67
CA ASP A 15 21.81 30.12 -7.46
C ASP A 15 20.72 30.90 -6.70
N GLY A 16 20.93 31.03 -5.39
CA GLY A 16 19.94 31.62 -4.47
C GLY A 16 19.96 31.08 -3.03
N ILE A 17 21.06 30.45 -2.58
CA ILE A 17 21.27 30.12 -1.16
C ILE A 17 22.12 31.24 -0.54
N GLU A 18 21.47 32.28 -0.06
CA GLU A 18 21.94 33.08 1.07
C GLU A 18 20.74 33.25 2.01
N ASP A 19 20.32 32.15 2.63
CA ASP A 19 19.70 32.19 3.95
C ASP A 19 19.90 30.81 4.59
N GLU A 20 20.29 30.81 5.85
CA GLU A 20 20.84 29.69 6.61
C GLU A 20 19.85 28.50 6.68
N ALA A 21 20.03 27.49 5.83
CA ALA A 21 19.39 26.20 5.97
C ALA A 21 20.48 25.11 6.03
N GLU A 22 20.67 24.60 7.24
CA GLU A 22 21.40 23.40 7.57
C GLU A 22 21.02 22.26 6.61
N LEU A 23 21.91 21.93 5.67
CA LEU A 23 21.77 20.77 4.81
C LEU A 23 22.11 19.52 5.64
N THR A 24 21.11 18.98 6.33
CA THR A 24 21.13 17.59 6.75
C THR A 24 20.96 16.73 5.50
N VAL A 25 22.06 16.09 5.09
CA VAL A 25 22.00 14.89 4.27
C VAL A 25 21.33 13.84 5.17
N THR A 26 20.02 13.64 5.02
CA THR A 26 19.38 12.47 5.61
C THR A 26 19.87 11.25 4.85
N ASP A 27 20.58 10.43 5.61
CA ASP A 27 20.95 9.07 5.32
C ASP A 27 19.81 8.34 4.60
N ASP A 28 20.21 7.48 3.65
CA ASP A 28 19.49 6.30 3.18
C ASP A 28 18.41 5.87 4.19
N GLU A 29 17.20 6.38 4.00
CA GLU A 29 16.09 6.15 4.92
C GLU A 29 15.72 4.69 4.68
N GLU A 30 16.21 3.81 5.57
CA GLU A 30 15.57 2.54 5.85
C GLU A 30 14.08 2.87 5.98
N ASN A 31 13.31 2.64 4.91
CA ASN A 31 11.88 2.83 4.89
C ASN A 31 11.35 1.83 5.91
N ASP A 32 11.22 2.28 7.16
CA ASP A 32 10.55 1.50 8.17
C ASP A 32 9.11 1.36 7.65
N PRO A 33 8.65 0.14 7.32
CA PRO A 33 7.34 -0.04 6.71
C PRO A 33 6.21 0.45 7.64
N SER A 34 6.50 0.79 8.90
CA SER A 34 5.56 1.43 9.82
C SER A 34 5.25 2.91 9.54
N ASP A 35 6.02 3.60 8.68
CA ASP A 35 5.79 5.02 8.31
C ASP A 35 4.86 5.20 7.09
N LEU A 36 4.27 4.12 6.57
CA LEU A 36 3.26 4.22 5.51
C LEU A 36 1.97 4.86 6.04
N ASP A 37 1.58 6.00 5.47
CA ASP A 37 0.33 6.72 5.79
C ASP A 37 -0.90 5.96 5.25
N LEU A 38 -1.18 4.81 5.88
CA LEU A 38 -2.32 3.97 5.57
C LEU A 38 -3.57 4.46 6.31
N THR A 39 -4.68 4.51 5.58
CA THR A 39 -6.01 4.69 6.17
C THR A 39 -6.35 3.53 7.10
N ASN A 40 -7.24 3.76 8.06
CA ASN A 40 -7.66 2.72 9.00
C ASN A 40 -8.20 1.46 8.26
N GLU A 41 -9.06 1.67 7.26
CA GLU A 41 -9.63 0.59 6.45
C GLU A 41 -8.55 -0.24 5.73
N GLN A 42 -7.54 0.40 5.14
CA GLN A 42 -6.42 -0.30 4.48
C GLN A 42 -5.63 -1.16 5.47
N ARG A 43 -5.42 -0.69 6.70
CA ARG A 43 -4.75 -1.49 7.75
C ARG A 43 -5.52 -2.76 8.06
N TYR A 44 -6.85 -2.68 8.17
CA TYR A 44 -7.73 -3.84 8.38
C TYR A 44 -7.76 -4.79 7.16
N VAL A 45 -7.60 -4.28 5.94
CA VAL A 45 -7.50 -5.15 4.75
C VAL A 45 -6.15 -5.87 4.70
N ILE A 46 -5.05 -5.17 4.99
CA ILE A 46 -3.71 -5.79 5.07
C ILE A 46 -3.66 -6.81 6.19
N ALA A 47 -4.23 -6.49 7.35
CA ALA A 47 -4.44 -7.42 8.46
C ALA A 47 -5.12 -8.72 7.99
N ALA A 48 -6.25 -8.58 7.30
CA ALA A 48 -7.01 -9.73 6.81
C ALA A 48 -6.22 -10.59 5.83
N LEU A 49 -5.38 -9.98 4.98
CA LEU A 49 -4.47 -10.69 4.09
C LEU A 49 -3.33 -11.41 4.84
N GLN A 50 -2.85 -10.85 5.94
CA GLN A 50 -1.81 -11.47 6.75
C GLN A 50 -2.37 -12.61 7.62
N GLU A 51 -3.61 -12.51 8.11
CA GLU A 51 -4.29 -13.62 8.80
C GLU A 51 -4.70 -14.75 7.84
N SER A 52 -5.04 -14.39 6.59
CA SER A 52 -5.48 -15.34 5.57
C SER A 52 -4.79 -15.07 4.23
N PRO A 53 -3.49 -15.42 4.10
CA PRO A 53 -2.75 -15.22 2.86
C PRO A 53 -3.31 -16.07 1.72
N GLU A 54 -3.09 -15.61 0.49
CA GLU A 54 -3.50 -16.30 -0.73
C GLU A 54 -5.02 -16.56 -0.78
N SER A 55 -5.79 -15.55 -0.37
CA SER A 55 -7.24 -15.66 -0.20
C SER A 55 -8.02 -14.92 -1.28
N ALA A 56 -9.16 -15.49 -1.67
CA ALA A 56 -10.11 -14.81 -2.54
C ALA A 56 -10.72 -13.59 -1.84
N LEU A 57 -11.11 -12.57 -2.61
CA LEU A 57 -11.72 -11.32 -2.11
C LEU A 57 -12.83 -11.55 -1.07
N ARG A 58 -13.68 -12.56 -1.28
CA ARG A 58 -14.76 -12.90 -0.34
C ARG A 58 -14.24 -13.32 1.03
N VAL A 59 -13.14 -14.06 1.07
CA VAL A 59 -12.50 -14.49 2.32
C VAL A 59 -11.82 -13.30 2.99
N VAL A 60 -11.11 -12.48 2.22
CA VAL A 60 -10.49 -11.24 2.73
C VAL A 60 -11.54 -10.32 3.37
N HIS A 61 -12.68 -10.12 2.69
CA HIS A 61 -13.80 -9.35 3.22
C HIS A 61 -14.34 -9.95 4.53
N ARG A 62 -14.59 -11.26 4.56
CA ARG A 62 -15.03 -11.94 5.79
C ARG A 62 -14.07 -11.72 6.95
N VAL A 63 -12.78 -12.00 6.74
CA VAL A 63 -11.76 -11.89 7.78
C VAL A 63 -11.66 -10.44 8.25
N ALA A 64 -11.69 -9.47 7.33
CA ALA A 64 -11.68 -8.05 7.68
C ALA A 64 -12.88 -7.66 8.57
N THR A 65 -14.06 -8.27 8.39
CA THR A 65 -15.23 -8.04 9.27
C THR A 65 -15.17 -8.77 10.62
N GLU A 66 -14.28 -9.77 10.76
CA GLU A 66 -14.10 -10.54 12.00
C GLU A 66 -13.05 -9.92 12.93
N LEU A 67 -12.24 -8.99 12.42
CA LEU A 67 -11.21 -8.28 13.18
C LEU A 67 -11.81 -7.33 14.23
N GLU A 68 -11.20 -7.27 15.41
CA GLU A 68 -11.68 -6.39 16.49
C GLU A 68 -11.54 -4.91 16.11
N GLY A 69 -12.60 -4.12 16.34
CA GLY A 69 -12.64 -2.69 16.03
C GLY A 69 -12.74 -2.35 14.54
N THR A 70 -12.99 -3.35 13.70
CA THR A 70 -13.06 -3.19 12.24
C THR A 70 -14.11 -2.16 11.80
N PRO A 71 -13.80 -1.34 10.78
CA PRO A 71 -14.78 -0.46 10.14
C PRO A 71 -15.71 -1.21 9.17
N PHE A 72 -15.51 -2.52 8.98
CA PHE A 72 -16.28 -3.34 8.04
C PHE A 72 -17.34 -4.17 8.75
N ASP A 73 -18.61 -3.96 8.41
CA ASP A 73 -19.75 -4.61 9.07
C ASP A 73 -20.82 -5.17 8.11
N ASP A 74 -20.69 -4.93 6.79
CA ASP A 74 -21.63 -5.41 5.78
C ASP A 74 -21.12 -6.67 5.05
N TYR A 75 -20.76 -7.70 5.83
CA TYR A 75 -20.45 -9.01 5.26
C TYR A 75 -21.71 -9.86 5.03
N GLN A 76 -21.85 -10.38 3.81
CA GLN A 76 -22.93 -11.29 3.43
C GLN A 76 -22.37 -12.63 2.92
N GLU A 77 -22.77 -13.72 3.59
CA GLU A 77 -22.31 -15.09 3.32
C GLU A 77 -22.83 -15.70 2.01
N GLU A 78 -23.94 -15.24 1.43
CA GLU A 78 -24.52 -15.83 0.21
C GLU A 78 -24.14 -15.02 -1.03
N ASP A 79 -23.01 -15.36 -1.68
CA ASP A 79 -22.55 -14.84 -3.00
C ASP A 79 -22.70 -13.32 -3.23
N GLY A 80 -22.90 -12.56 -2.15
CA GLY A 80 -23.44 -11.23 -2.18
C GLY A 80 -22.34 -10.24 -2.52
N TRP A 81 -22.46 -9.61 -3.67
CA TRP A 81 -21.64 -8.45 -3.99
C TRP A 81 -22.19 -7.25 -3.22
N THR A 82 -21.50 -6.84 -2.16
CA THR A 82 -21.86 -5.65 -1.36
C THR A 82 -21.03 -4.45 -1.80
N ASP A 83 -21.51 -3.24 -1.49
CA ASP A 83 -20.74 -2.00 -1.72
C ASP A 83 -19.42 -2.04 -0.93
N GLU A 84 -19.42 -2.62 0.27
CA GLU A 84 -18.21 -2.83 1.09
C GLU A 84 -17.22 -3.79 0.41
N ARG A 85 -17.70 -4.89 -0.17
CA ARG A 85 -16.84 -5.81 -0.93
C ARG A 85 -16.23 -5.13 -2.17
N GLN A 86 -17.00 -4.26 -2.82
CA GLN A 86 -16.49 -3.44 -3.93
C GLN A 86 -15.42 -2.45 -3.45
N HIS A 87 -15.67 -1.77 -2.34
CA HIS A 87 -14.72 -0.84 -1.73
C HIS A 87 -13.40 -1.54 -1.36
N ILE A 88 -13.47 -2.71 -0.72
CA ILE A 88 -12.29 -3.52 -0.40
C ILE A 88 -11.54 -3.93 -1.67
N ARG A 89 -12.25 -4.32 -2.75
CA ARG A 89 -11.59 -4.64 -4.03
C ARG A 89 -10.83 -3.42 -4.57
N ASP A 90 -11.46 -2.25 -4.55
CA ASP A 90 -10.87 -1.04 -5.11
C ASP A 90 -9.65 -0.60 -4.26
N MET A 91 -9.70 -0.78 -2.93
CA MET A 91 -8.53 -0.63 -2.04
C MET A 91 -7.41 -1.61 -2.36
N LEU A 92 -7.70 -2.90 -2.55
CA LEU A 92 -6.71 -3.91 -2.90
C LEU A 92 -5.99 -3.58 -4.21
N TRP A 93 -6.70 -3.09 -5.22
CA TRP A 93 -6.07 -2.64 -6.47
C TRP A 93 -5.22 -1.39 -6.29
N SER A 94 -5.65 -0.44 -5.46
CA SER A 94 -4.83 0.73 -5.12
C SER A 94 -3.53 0.29 -4.44
N MET A 95 -3.63 -0.50 -3.37
CA MET A 95 -2.48 -0.99 -2.62
C MET A 95 -1.56 -1.88 -3.46
N LYS A 96 -2.10 -2.58 -4.47
CA LYS A 96 -1.29 -3.31 -5.45
C LYS A 96 -0.49 -2.39 -6.35
N SER A 97 -1.06 -1.26 -6.77
CA SER A 97 -0.31 -0.24 -7.50
C SER A 97 0.83 0.35 -6.65
N ASP A 98 0.63 0.40 -5.34
CA ASP A 98 1.62 0.88 -4.37
C ASP A 98 2.62 -0.21 -3.92
N GLY A 99 2.47 -1.45 -4.40
CA GLY A 99 3.37 -2.56 -4.11
C GLY A 99 3.15 -3.26 -2.77
N LEU A 100 2.13 -2.88 -1.99
CA LEU A 100 1.85 -3.42 -0.65
C LEU A 100 1.13 -4.76 -0.67
N VAL A 101 0.35 -5.02 -1.71
CA VAL A 101 -0.35 -6.29 -1.88
C VAL A 101 -0.19 -6.76 -3.31
N ASP A 102 -0.37 -8.04 -3.54
CA ASP A 102 -0.36 -8.58 -4.88
C ASP A 102 -1.50 -9.60 -5.07
N ASN A 103 -1.74 -9.93 -6.33
CA ASN A 103 -2.82 -10.78 -6.77
C ASN A 103 -2.31 -11.77 -7.80
N ASP A 104 -2.39 -13.05 -7.47
CA ASP A 104 -2.14 -14.16 -8.38
C ASP A 104 -3.48 -14.81 -8.79
N GLY A 105 -3.91 -14.54 -10.02
CA GLY A 105 -5.20 -14.97 -10.56
C GLY A 105 -6.40 -14.33 -9.86
N GLN A 106 -6.80 -14.89 -8.71
CA GLN A 106 -7.92 -14.41 -7.87
C GLN A 106 -7.58 -14.39 -6.38
N LEU A 107 -6.36 -14.80 -6.03
CA LEU A 107 -5.89 -14.89 -4.65
C LEU A 107 -5.06 -13.66 -4.34
N TRP A 108 -5.38 -13.01 -3.22
CA TRP A 108 -4.70 -11.83 -2.73
C TRP A 108 -3.77 -12.20 -1.58
N TYR A 109 -2.63 -11.51 -1.49
CA TYR A 109 -1.67 -11.66 -0.41
C TYR A 109 -0.94 -10.33 -0.17
N ALA A 110 -0.49 -10.11 1.07
CA ALA A 110 0.39 -9.00 1.39
C ALA A 110 1.81 -9.29 0.90
N THR A 111 2.52 -8.26 0.44
CA THR A 111 3.94 -8.36 0.05
C THR A 111 4.86 -8.08 1.24
N ASP A 112 6.17 -8.24 1.04
CA ASP A 112 7.18 -7.88 2.05
C ASP A 112 7.24 -6.37 2.36
N GLU A 113 6.70 -5.53 1.46
CA GLU A 113 6.63 -4.07 1.64
C GLU A 113 5.43 -3.64 2.50
N ALA A 114 4.48 -4.55 2.75
CA ALA A 114 3.33 -4.25 3.61
C ALA A 114 3.79 -4.10 5.07
N PRO A 115 3.24 -3.14 5.82
CA PRO A 115 3.49 -3.03 7.25
C PRO A 115 3.06 -4.31 7.97
N PRO A 116 3.81 -4.74 8.99
CA PRO A 116 3.35 -5.82 9.86
C PRO A 116 2.04 -5.41 10.55
N TYR A 117 1.14 -6.36 10.68
CA TYR A 117 -0.10 -6.18 11.41
C TYR A 117 0.16 -5.78 12.87
N VAL A 118 -0.19 -4.53 13.20
CA VAL A 118 -0.27 -4.00 14.55
C VAL A 118 -1.65 -3.37 14.72
N LEU A 119 -2.65 -4.20 15.05
CA LEU A 119 -3.88 -3.67 15.65
C LEU A 119 -3.71 -3.73 17.17
N GLU A 120 -3.76 -2.57 17.80
CA GLU A 120 -3.62 -2.38 19.26
C GLU A 120 -4.93 -2.65 20.00
#